data_AF-A0A6M1E3S4-F1
#
_entry.id   AF-A0A6M1E3S4-F1
#
_cell.length_a   1.000
_cell.length_b   1.000
_cell.length_c   1.000
_cell.angle_alpha   90.00
_cell.angle_beta   90.00
_cell.angle_gamma   90.00
#
_symmetry.space_group_name_H-M   'P 1'
#
loop_
_entity.id
_entity.type
_entity.pdbx_description
1 polymer ?
#
loop_
_entity_poly.entity_id
_entity_poly.type
_entity_poly.pdbx_seq_one_letter_code
_entity_poly.pdbx_strand_id
1 'polypeptide(L)'
;MATKAKALISFSRMKDDKLVVAANTIIGAMTNNPNYPQPSPDLADIQLLLDDFTAKLAASRKRGSPEDTALKKESKEPLAEALQQLAYYVNSVAKGHLSTLLSSGFPTNSQGGSELVPLPVESVRLSDGRQSGQVRLDFGKQRGIRVYEYRCRKAGNPEEAWSDRLSTTSSRGNIIAPLETGQQYEVQVRAVNTQGPGDWSQTASILVR
;
A
#
# COMPACT_ATOMS: atom_id res chain seq x y z
N MET A 1 3.85 14.11 -16.95
CA MET A 1 5.11 14.39 -16.22
C MET A 1 5.85 13.08 -16.03
N ALA A 2 7.12 12.98 -16.42
CA ALA A 2 7.89 11.75 -16.24
C ALA A 2 7.99 11.38 -14.75
N THR A 3 7.54 10.18 -14.40
CA THR A 3 7.61 9.61 -13.06
C THR A 3 9.07 9.42 -12.66
N LYS A 4 9.56 10.20 -11.69
CA LYS A 4 10.93 10.08 -11.19
C LYS A 4 11.05 8.82 -10.34
N ALA A 5 11.97 7.93 -10.69
CA ALA A 5 12.29 6.77 -9.89
C ALA A 5 12.97 7.20 -8.57
N LYS A 6 12.61 6.57 -7.45
CA LYS A 6 13.21 6.84 -6.14
C LYS A 6 13.55 5.53 -5.44
N ALA A 7 14.71 5.49 -4.80
CA ALA A 7 15.11 4.39 -3.94
C ALA A 7 14.17 4.33 -2.73
N LEU A 8 13.86 3.11 -2.28
CA LEU A 8 13.11 2.88 -1.05
C LEU A 8 13.87 3.49 0.13
N ILE A 9 13.21 4.36 0.89
CA ILE A 9 13.79 5.04 2.06
C ILE A 9 13.36 4.43 3.39
N SER A 10 12.38 3.52 3.39
CA SER A 10 11.84 2.96 4.63
C SER A 10 12.07 1.45 4.69
N PHE A 11 12.91 1.04 5.64
CA PHE A 11 13.28 -0.36 5.87
C PHE A 11 12.67 -0.92 7.18
N SER A 12 12.06 -0.07 8.02
CA SER A 12 11.55 -0.45 9.35
C SER A 12 10.49 -1.55 9.31
N ARG A 13 9.62 -1.55 8.29
CA ARG A 13 8.56 -2.56 8.10
C ARG A 13 9.02 -3.79 7.31
N MET A 14 10.27 -3.85 6.87
CA MET A 14 10.78 -4.99 6.12
C MET A 14 10.96 -6.20 7.05
N LYS A 15 10.67 -7.41 6.55
CA LYS A 15 10.92 -8.66 7.30
C LYS A 15 12.42 -8.85 7.49
N ASP A 16 12.82 -9.45 8.61
CA ASP A 16 14.23 -9.56 9.02
C ASP A 16 15.12 -10.21 7.95
N ASP A 17 14.72 -11.36 7.37
CA ASP A 17 15.48 -12.00 6.28
C ASP A 17 15.58 -11.12 5.03
N LYS A 18 14.49 -10.41 4.70
CA LYS A 18 14.48 -9.51 3.54
C LYS A 18 15.39 -8.32 3.76
N LEU A 19 15.48 -7.82 4.99
CA LEU A 19 16.35 -6.73 5.35
C LEU A 19 17.82 -7.13 5.19
N VAL A 20 18.20 -8.32 5.66
CA VAL A 20 19.57 -8.86 5.49
C VAL A 20 19.93 -9.00 4.01
N VAL A 21 19.05 -9.58 3.20
CA VAL A 21 19.28 -9.74 1.76
C VAL A 21 19.41 -8.39 1.07
N ALA A 22 18.52 -7.44 1.39
CA ALA A 22 18.57 -6.08 0.84
C ALA A 22 19.88 -5.37 1.20
N ALA A 23 20.28 -5.40 2.47
CA ALA A 23 21.52 -4.77 2.94
C ALA A 23 22.76 -5.34 2.23
N ASN A 24 22.89 -6.67 2.16
CA ASN A 24 23.99 -7.32 1.43
C ASN A 24 24.00 -6.95 -0.06
N THR A 25 22.82 -6.88 -0.69
CA THR A 25 22.70 -6.49 -2.11
C THR A 25 23.16 -5.04 -2.33
N ILE A 26 22.75 -4.14 -1.44
CA ILE A 26 23.13 -2.72 -1.49
C ILE A 26 24.64 -2.56 -1.30
N ILE A 27 25.23 -3.18 -0.27
CA ILE A 27 26.67 -3.12 0.00
C ILE A 27 27.45 -3.66 -1.21
N GLY A 28 27.06 -4.81 -1.75
CA GLY A 28 27.71 -5.40 -2.94
C GLY A 28 27.60 -4.51 -4.18
N ALA A 29 26.44 -3.89 -4.42
CA ALA A 29 26.21 -3.04 -5.59
C ALA A 29 26.87 -1.65 -5.48
N MET A 30 27.07 -1.15 -4.26
CA MET A 30 27.73 0.14 -4.03
C MET A 30 29.25 0.03 -3.89
N THR A 31 29.78 -1.16 -3.60
CA THR A 31 31.22 -1.40 -3.57
C THR A 31 31.81 -1.16 -4.97
N ASN A 32 32.79 -0.25 -5.05
CA ASN A 32 33.44 0.17 -6.31
C ASN A 32 32.47 0.71 -7.38
N ASN A 33 31.33 1.28 -6.98
CA ASN A 33 30.38 1.84 -7.93
C ASN A 33 30.81 3.25 -8.39
N PRO A 34 31.06 3.49 -9.69
CA PRO A 34 31.52 4.78 -10.19
C PRO A 34 30.49 5.90 -10.04
N ASN A 35 29.19 5.56 -9.93
CA ASN A 35 28.13 6.53 -9.71
C ASN A 35 28.07 7.01 -8.24
N TYR A 36 28.67 6.26 -7.31
CA TYR A 36 28.62 6.51 -5.87
C TYR A 36 30.02 6.43 -5.25
N PRO A 37 30.94 7.35 -5.63
CA PRO A 37 32.34 7.26 -5.23
C PRO A 37 32.57 7.51 -3.73
N GLN A 38 31.63 8.17 -3.05
CA GLN A 38 31.71 8.47 -1.63
C GLN A 38 30.35 8.24 -0.97
N PRO A 39 29.99 6.98 -0.69
CA PRO A 39 28.74 6.66 -0.01
C PRO A 39 28.69 7.32 1.37
N SER A 40 27.52 7.82 1.73
CA SER A 40 27.24 8.40 3.05
C SER A 40 25.94 7.83 3.58
N PRO A 41 25.93 7.11 4.71
CA PRO A 41 27.07 6.68 5.55
C PRO A 41 28.07 5.76 4.83
N ASP A 42 29.25 5.55 5.42
CA ASP A 42 30.27 4.67 4.84
C ASP A 42 29.77 3.22 4.80
N LEU A 43 30.14 2.48 3.76
CA LEU A 43 29.72 1.08 3.60
C LEU A 43 30.29 0.20 4.71
N ALA A 44 31.46 0.55 5.26
CA ALA A 44 32.05 -0.16 6.39
C ALA A 44 31.18 -0.06 7.66
N ASP A 45 30.62 1.12 7.95
CA ASP A 45 29.72 1.33 9.09
C ASP A 45 28.43 0.51 8.93
N ILE A 46 27.88 0.49 7.71
CA ILE A 46 26.67 -0.28 7.40
C ILE A 46 26.94 -1.79 7.50
N GLN A 47 28.13 -2.24 7.07
CA GLN A 47 28.55 -3.64 7.23
C GLN A 47 28.62 -4.04 8.71
N LEU A 48 29.18 -3.20 9.58
CA LEU A 48 29.23 -3.47 11.03
C LEU A 48 27.83 -3.60 11.64
N LEU A 49 26.89 -2.73 11.25
CA LEU A 49 25.50 -2.81 11.70
C LEU A 49 24.79 -4.06 11.18
N LEU A 50 25.09 -4.47 9.95
CA LEU A 50 24.55 -5.70 9.36
C LEU A 50 25.09 -6.94 10.07
N ASP A 51 26.38 -6.97 10.41
CA ASP A 51 27.01 -8.07 11.12
C ASP A 51 26.44 -8.20 12.55
N ASP A 52 26.24 -7.08 13.27
CA ASP A 52 25.59 -7.07 14.59
C ASP A 52 24.14 -7.58 14.51
N PHE A 53 23.36 -7.09 13.56
CA PHE A 53 21.97 -7.51 13.38
C PHE A 53 21.86 -9.01 13.01
N THR A 54 22.72 -9.50 12.11
CA THR A 54 22.71 -10.91 11.69
C THR A 54 23.14 -11.84 12.82
N ALA A 55 24.12 -11.44 13.64
CA ALA A 55 24.52 -12.18 14.84
C ALA A 55 23.37 -12.29 15.86
N LYS A 56 22.69 -11.17 16.16
CA LYS A 56 21.52 -11.15 17.07
C LYS A 56 20.31 -11.90 16.51
N LEU A 57 20.10 -11.83 15.19
CA LEU A 57 19.07 -12.63 14.50
C LEU A 57 19.35 -14.13 14.62
N ALA A 58 20.61 -14.55 14.47
CA ALA A 58 21.01 -15.95 14.61
C ALA A 58 20.85 -16.44 16.06
N ALA A 59 21.20 -15.63 17.06
CA ALA A 59 20.98 -15.94 18.48
C ALA A 59 19.48 -16.13 18.80
N SER A 60 18.64 -15.18 18.37
CA SER A 60 17.18 -15.23 18.53
C SER A 60 16.55 -16.48 17.88
N ARG A 61 17.14 -17.03 16.80
CA ARG A 61 16.63 -18.22 16.11
C ARG A 61 16.95 -19.55 16.79
N LYS A 62 18.04 -19.64 17.56
CA LYS A 62 18.50 -20.91 18.15
C LYS A 62 17.68 -21.32 19.38
N ARG A 63 17.61 -20.43 20.37
CA ARG A 63 16.95 -20.68 21.68
C ARG A 63 16.05 -19.51 22.11
N GLY A 64 15.86 -18.53 21.22
CA GLY A 64 15.39 -17.17 21.46
C GLY A 64 14.65 -16.91 22.76
N SER A 65 15.34 -16.25 23.69
CA SER A 65 14.69 -15.65 24.85
C SER A 65 13.92 -14.38 24.44
N PRO A 66 13.00 -13.89 25.30
CA PRO A 66 12.43 -12.54 25.14
C PRO A 66 13.52 -11.45 25.02
N GLU A 67 14.65 -11.63 25.71
CA GLU A 67 15.81 -10.73 25.68
C GLU A 67 16.51 -10.75 24.31
N ASP A 68 16.77 -11.93 23.74
CA ASP A 68 17.36 -12.06 22.39
C ASP A 68 16.47 -11.42 21.33
N THR A 69 15.15 -11.54 21.52
CA THR A 69 14.17 -10.92 20.63
C THR A 69 14.17 -9.40 20.74
N ALA A 70 14.38 -8.86 21.95
CA ALA A 70 14.51 -7.42 22.19
C ALA A 70 15.80 -6.87 21.58
N LEU A 71 16.96 -7.48 21.88
CA LEU A 71 18.27 -7.07 21.33
C LEU A 71 18.30 -7.08 19.80
N LYS A 72 17.68 -8.08 19.17
CA LYS A 72 17.52 -8.12 17.71
C LYS A 72 16.64 -6.98 17.19
N LYS A 73 15.56 -6.63 17.90
CA LYS A 73 14.71 -5.48 17.51
C LYS A 73 15.46 -4.16 17.65
N GLU A 74 16.21 -3.98 18.74
CA GLU A 74 17.03 -2.80 18.98
C GLU A 74 18.12 -2.62 17.93
N SER A 75 18.80 -3.70 17.52
CA SER A 75 19.83 -3.65 16.45
C SER A 75 19.26 -3.39 15.05
N LYS A 76 17.97 -3.69 14.83
CA LYS A 76 17.31 -3.43 13.54
C LYS A 76 17.16 -1.94 13.25
N GLU A 77 16.95 -1.13 14.29
CA GLU A 77 16.68 0.30 14.15
C GLU A 77 17.89 1.06 13.59
N PRO A 78 19.12 0.96 14.15
CA PRO A 78 20.31 1.55 13.58
C PRO A 78 20.61 1.11 12.14
N LEU A 79 20.45 -0.18 11.83
CA LEU A 79 20.66 -0.67 10.46
C LEU A 79 19.64 -0.06 9.49
N ALA A 80 18.37 0.01 9.88
CA ALA A 80 17.33 0.62 9.06
C ALA A 80 17.55 2.11 8.86
N GLU A 81 18.01 2.82 9.89
CA GLU A 81 18.35 4.24 9.83
C GLU A 81 19.55 4.50 8.92
N ALA A 82 20.64 3.72 9.05
CA ALA A 82 21.81 3.85 8.20
C ALA A 82 21.49 3.58 6.72
N LEU A 83 20.70 2.54 6.43
CA LEU A 83 20.20 2.27 5.07
C LEU A 83 19.29 3.38 4.55
N GLN A 84 18.49 4.00 5.42
CA GLN A 84 17.66 5.15 5.06
C GLN A 84 18.50 6.38 4.72
N GLN A 85 19.54 6.69 5.51
CA GLN A 85 20.49 7.76 5.23
C GLN A 85 21.21 7.52 3.90
N LEU A 86 21.67 6.29 3.66
CA LEU A 86 22.28 5.90 2.38
C LEU A 86 21.29 6.04 1.21
N ALA A 87 20.01 5.69 1.41
CA ALA A 87 18.97 5.89 0.39
C ALA A 87 18.78 7.37 0.04
N TYR A 88 18.91 8.29 1.00
CA TYR A 88 18.85 9.73 0.73
C TYR A 88 20.05 10.19 -0.11
N TYR A 89 21.25 9.72 0.20
CA TYR A 89 22.43 9.96 -0.62
C TYR A 89 22.24 9.42 -2.06
N VAL A 90 21.78 8.18 -2.20
CA VAL A 90 21.51 7.57 -3.51
C VAL A 90 20.50 8.39 -4.31
N ASN A 91 19.41 8.83 -3.68
CA ASN A 91 18.37 9.63 -4.32
C ASN A 91 18.87 11.03 -4.73
N SER A 92 19.76 11.64 -3.94
CA SER A 92 20.32 12.96 -4.25
C SER A 92 21.27 12.92 -5.44
N VAL A 93 22.06 11.86 -5.57
CA VAL A 93 22.98 11.64 -6.70
C VAL A 93 22.23 11.17 -7.94
N ALA A 94 21.28 10.23 -7.81
CA ALA A 94 20.55 9.68 -8.94
C ALA A 94 19.61 10.70 -9.60
N LYS A 95 19.12 11.71 -8.88
CA LYS A 95 18.22 12.79 -9.36
C LYS A 95 16.97 12.31 -10.14
N GLY A 96 16.58 11.05 -9.94
CA GLY A 96 15.45 10.42 -10.62
C GLY A 96 15.79 9.63 -11.88
N HIS A 97 17.08 9.53 -12.26
CA HIS A 97 17.54 8.66 -13.33
C HIS A 97 17.51 7.20 -12.87
N LEU A 98 16.73 6.37 -13.56
CA LEU A 98 16.50 4.98 -13.15
C LEU A 98 17.78 4.12 -13.27
N SER A 99 18.59 4.31 -14.32
CA SER A 99 19.82 3.55 -14.52
C SER A 99 20.85 3.75 -13.41
N THR A 100 21.06 5.00 -13.00
CA THR A 100 21.98 5.32 -11.89
C THR A 100 21.46 4.78 -10.58
N LEU A 101 20.16 4.95 -10.30
CA LEU A 101 19.51 4.39 -9.11
C LEU A 101 19.64 2.87 -9.05
N LEU A 102 19.32 2.15 -10.13
CA LEU A 102 19.42 0.68 -10.14
C LEU A 102 20.85 0.18 -9.93
N SER A 103 21.87 0.97 -10.30
CA SER A 103 23.26 0.62 -10.02
C SER A 103 23.59 0.57 -8.52
N SER A 104 22.83 1.26 -7.65
CA SER A 104 23.02 1.22 -6.20
C SER A 104 22.50 -0.06 -5.52
N GLY A 105 21.77 -0.91 -6.24
CA GLY A 105 21.14 -2.10 -5.67
C GLY A 105 19.93 -1.83 -4.76
N PHE A 106 19.55 -0.56 -4.54
CA PHE A 106 18.37 -0.23 -3.77
C PHE A 106 17.09 -0.70 -4.48
N PRO A 107 16.15 -1.33 -3.75
CA PRO A 107 14.83 -1.58 -4.29
C PRO A 107 14.18 -0.22 -4.61
N THR A 108 13.69 -0.05 -5.84
CA THR A 108 12.90 1.13 -6.18
C THR A 108 11.58 1.09 -5.42
N ASN A 109 11.08 2.26 -5.02
CA ASN A 109 9.65 2.36 -4.69
C ASN A 109 8.88 1.92 -5.94
N SER A 110 8.34 0.70 -5.88
CA SER A 110 7.46 0.16 -6.92
C SER A 110 6.41 1.23 -7.18
N GLN A 111 6.47 1.83 -8.37
CA GLN A 111 5.39 2.62 -8.95
C GLN A 111 4.26 1.63 -9.29
N GLY A 112 3.73 0.93 -8.29
CA GLY A 112 2.48 0.17 -8.41
C GLY A 112 1.31 1.13 -8.47
N GLY A 113 1.40 2.16 -9.32
CA GLY A 113 0.25 2.85 -9.82
C GLY A 113 -0.40 1.92 -10.81
N SER A 114 -1.70 1.68 -10.67
CA SER A 114 -2.45 1.01 -11.72
C SER A 114 -2.23 1.79 -13.01
N GLU A 115 -1.70 1.15 -14.06
CA GLU A 115 -1.54 1.78 -15.38
C GLU A 115 -2.91 2.02 -16.02
N LEU A 116 -3.91 1.27 -15.59
CA LEU A 116 -5.26 1.28 -16.11
C LEU A 116 -6.26 1.80 -15.06
N VAL A 117 -7.39 2.30 -15.54
CA VAL A 117 -8.55 2.55 -14.68
C VAL A 117 -9.03 1.24 -14.03
N PRO A 118 -9.67 1.31 -12.85
CA PRO A 118 -10.17 0.11 -12.17
C PRO A 118 -11.19 -0.65 -13.02
N LEU A 119 -11.19 -1.97 -12.91
CA LEU A 119 -12.28 -2.81 -13.41
C LEU A 119 -13.57 -2.56 -12.60
N PRO A 120 -14.75 -2.89 -13.15
CA PRO A 120 -16.01 -2.84 -12.41
C PRO A 120 -15.90 -3.55 -11.05
N VAL A 121 -16.51 -2.97 -10.01
CA VAL A 121 -16.53 -3.58 -8.67
C VAL A 121 -17.45 -4.79 -8.67
N GLU A 122 -16.96 -5.91 -8.14
CA GLU A 122 -17.70 -7.16 -8.06
C GLU A 122 -18.28 -7.42 -6.65
N SER A 123 -19.15 -8.43 -6.55
CA SER A 123 -19.72 -8.91 -5.28
C SER A 123 -20.44 -7.83 -4.46
N VAL A 124 -21.12 -6.90 -5.14
CA VAL A 124 -21.95 -5.89 -4.48
C VAL A 124 -23.12 -6.57 -3.78
N ARG A 125 -23.20 -6.39 -2.46
CA ARG A 125 -24.24 -6.97 -1.62
C ARG A 125 -24.87 -5.89 -0.76
N LEU A 126 -26.19 -5.96 -0.71
CA LEU A 126 -27.02 -5.12 0.16
C LEU A 126 -27.63 -6.02 1.23
N SER A 127 -27.65 -5.55 2.47
CA SER A 127 -28.34 -6.19 3.58
C SER A 127 -29.04 -5.15 4.45
N ASP A 128 -29.98 -5.59 5.26
CA ASP A 128 -30.64 -4.72 6.24
C ASP A 128 -29.60 -4.10 7.20
N GLY A 129 -29.80 -2.83 7.56
CA GLY A 129 -29.03 -2.11 8.56
C GLY A 129 -29.47 -2.44 9.99
N ARG A 130 -28.92 -1.71 10.98
CA ARG A 130 -29.27 -1.92 12.39
C ARG A 130 -30.58 -1.23 12.80
N GLN A 131 -31.04 -0.27 12.01
CA GLN A 131 -32.25 0.51 12.24
C GLN A 131 -33.11 0.50 10.98
N SER A 132 -34.43 0.66 11.10
CA SER A 132 -35.31 0.81 9.92
C SER A 132 -34.87 1.99 9.06
N GLY A 133 -34.99 1.82 7.75
CA GLY A 133 -34.54 2.82 6.77
C GLY A 133 -33.02 2.86 6.57
N GLN A 134 -32.28 1.86 7.07
CA GLN A 134 -30.85 1.70 6.82
C GLN A 134 -30.58 0.47 5.96
N VAL A 135 -29.71 0.64 4.97
CA VAL A 135 -29.17 -0.46 4.18
C VAL A 135 -27.66 -0.49 4.34
N ARG A 136 -27.13 -1.68 4.62
CA ARG A 136 -25.70 -1.94 4.63
C ARG A 136 -25.24 -2.36 3.24
N LEU A 137 -24.22 -1.67 2.73
CA LEU A 137 -23.53 -1.93 1.48
C LEU A 137 -22.14 -2.53 1.76
N ASP A 138 -21.94 -3.76 1.27
CA ASP A 138 -20.65 -4.44 1.24
C ASP A 138 -20.30 -4.82 -0.21
N PHE A 139 -19.02 -4.78 -0.59
CA PHE A 139 -18.56 -5.13 -1.94
C PHE A 139 -17.13 -5.71 -1.94
N GLY A 140 -16.72 -6.25 -3.09
CA GLY A 140 -15.39 -6.83 -3.31
C GLY A 140 -14.30 -5.76 -3.31
N LYS A 141 -13.27 -5.94 -2.47
CA LYS A 141 -12.12 -5.02 -2.42
C LYS A 141 -11.17 -5.29 -3.59
N GLN A 142 -10.81 -4.25 -4.32
CA GLN A 142 -9.76 -4.25 -5.33
C GLN A 142 -8.46 -3.63 -4.80
N ARG A 143 -7.30 -4.06 -5.33
CA ARG A 143 -5.99 -3.49 -5.01
C ARG A 143 -5.76 -2.22 -5.85
N GLY A 144 -4.98 -1.27 -5.31
CA GLY A 144 -4.64 -0.04 -6.03
C GLY A 144 -5.76 1.00 -6.11
N ILE A 145 -6.84 0.83 -5.34
CA ILE A 145 -7.97 1.78 -5.28
C ILE A 145 -7.74 2.82 -4.18
N ARG A 146 -8.04 4.08 -4.48
CA ARG A 146 -7.98 5.19 -3.52
C ARG A 146 -9.30 5.39 -2.81
N VAL A 147 -10.40 5.34 -3.55
CA VAL A 147 -11.75 5.57 -3.05
C VAL A 147 -12.74 4.79 -3.90
N TYR A 148 -13.86 4.40 -3.29
CA TYR A 148 -15.03 3.86 -3.97
C TYR A 148 -16.13 4.91 -3.93
N GLU A 149 -16.81 5.07 -5.05
CA GLU A 149 -18.01 5.90 -5.13
C GLU A 149 -19.23 5.00 -5.30
N TYR A 150 -20.31 5.33 -4.63
CA TYR A 150 -21.58 4.63 -4.76
C TYR A 150 -22.74 5.61 -4.86
N ARG A 151 -23.80 5.16 -5.52
CA ARG A 151 -25.03 5.91 -5.75
C ARG A 151 -26.22 4.98 -5.64
N CYS A 152 -27.36 5.52 -5.23
CA CYS A 152 -28.60 4.77 -5.10
C CYS A 152 -29.77 5.49 -5.75
N ARG A 153 -30.82 4.76 -6.09
CA ARG A 153 -32.12 5.29 -6.52
C ARG A 153 -33.25 4.34 -6.15
N LYS A 154 -34.50 4.79 -6.18
CA LYS A 154 -35.64 3.90 -6.03
C LYS A 154 -35.74 3.00 -7.27
N ALA A 155 -36.01 1.72 -7.04
CA ALA A 155 -36.21 0.73 -8.09
C ALA A 155 -37.61 0.90 -8.70
N GLY A 156 -37.72 0.64 -10.01
CA GLY A 156 -39.00 0.65 -10.72
C GLY A 156 -39.17 1.81 -11.73
N ASN A 157 -38.32 2.83 -11.68
CA ASN A 157 -38.29 3.88 -12.70
C ASN A 157 -36.88 4.06 -13.28
N PRO A 158 -36.62 3.61 -14.52
CA PRO A 158 -35.32 3.80 -15.18
C PRO A 158 -34.94 5.27 -15.38
N GLU A 159 -35.91 6.17 -15.47
CA GLU A 159 -35.70 7.62 -15.64
C GLU A 159 -35.42 8.35 -14.33
N GLU A 160 -35.59 7.68 -13.18
CA GLU A 160 -35.26 8.28 -11.90
C GLU A 160 -33.75 8.49 -11.80
N ALA A 161 -33.39 9.75 -11.54
CA ALA A 161 -32.01 10.16 -11.43
C ALA A 161 -31.35 9.43 -10.25
N TRP A 162 -30.11 8.98 -10.47
CA TRP A 162 -29.30 8.48 -9.38
C TRP A 162 -29.04 9.59 -8.37
N SER A 163 -28.95 9.22 -7.09
CA SER A 163 -28.53 10.13 -6.02
C SER A 163 -27.15 10.75 -6.29
N ASP A 164 -26.82 11.75 -5.50
CA ASP A 164 -25.44 12.22 -5.37
C ASP A 164 -24.49 11.06 -5.05
N ARG A 165 -23.25 11.21 -5.54
CA ARG A 165 -22.21 10.20 -5.35
C ARG A 165 -21.67 10.31 -3.93
N LEU A 166 -21.82 9.23 -3.19
CA LEU A 166 -21.22 9.06 -1.88
C LEU A 166 -19.89 8.33 -2.04
N SER A 167 -18.93 8.61 -1.15
CA SER A 167 -17.58 8.06 -1.23
C SER A 167 -17.18 7.31 0.03
N THR A 168 -16.44 6.21 -0.12
CA THR A 168 -15.89 5.43 1.00
C THR A 168 -14.54 4.82 0.64
N THR A 169 -13.70 4.59 1.65
CA THR A 169 -12.43 3.86 1.51
C THR A 169 -12.55 2.39 1.93
N SER A 170 -13.67 2.01 2.55
CA SER A 170 -13.93 0.65 3.02
C SER A 170 -14.86 -0.09 2.08
N SER A 171 -14.54 -1.35 1.79
CA SER A 171 -15.44 -2.23 1.04
C SER A 171 -16.52 -2.87 1.91
N ARG A 172 -16.53 -2.57 3.21
CA ARG A 172 -17.47 -3.16 4.17
C ARG A 172 -18.00 -2.14 5.16
N GLY A 173 -19.25 -2.35 5.58
CA GLY A 173 -19.89 -1.61 6.66
C GLY A 173 -20.33 -0.20 6.28
N ASN A 174 -20.52 0.05 4.99
CA ASN A 174 -21.06 1.32 4.53
C ASN A 174 -22.57 1.31 4.77
N ILE A 175 -23.10 2.32 5.46
CA ILE A 175 -24.53 2.45 5.71
C ILE A 175 -25.10 3.53 4.80
N ILE A 176 -26.13 3.17 4.04
CA ILE A 176 -26.92 4.07 3.22
C ILE A 176 -28.18 4.40 4.01
N ALA A 177 -28.30 5.67 4.41
CA ALA A 177 -29.39 6.18 5.21
C ALA A 177 -29.49 7.71 5.06
N PRO A 178 -30.66 8.32 5.28
CA PRO A 178 -31.96 7.67 5.52
C PRO A 178 -32.60 7.18 4.20
N LEU A 179 -33.24 6.00 4.23
CA LEU A 179 -34.04 5.46 3.13
C LEU A 179 -35.49 5.23 3.58
N GLU A 180 -36.43 5.36 2.64
CA GLU A 180 -37.85 5.06 2.88
C GLU A 180 -38.09 3.56 3.02
N THR A 181 -38.80 3.15 4.09
CA THR A 181 -39.16 1.75 4.35
C THR A 181 -40.26 1.28 3.39
N GLY A 182 -40.25 0.00 3.05
CA GLY A 182 -41.19 -0.60 2.09
C GLY A 182 -40.89 -0.27 0.62
N GLN A 183 -39.87 0.53 0.34
CA GLN A 183 -39.45 0.86 -1.02
C GLN A 183 -38.23 0.01 -1.44
N GLN A 184 -38.22 -0.43 -2.69
CA GLN A 184 -37.07 -1.11 -3.28
C GLN A 184 -36.06 -0.08 -3.80
N TYR A 185 -34.78 -0.29 -3.52
CA TYR A 185 -33.68 0.56 -3.98
C TYR A 185 -32.68 -0.22 -4.81
N GLU A 186 -32.12 0.47 -5.80
CA GLU A 186 -31.00 0.03 -6.63
C GLU A 186 -29.73 0.77 -6.21
N VAL A 187 -28.60 0.06 -6.16
CA VAL A 187 -27.29 0.61 -5.79
C VAL A 187 -26.24 0.16 -6.79
N GLN A 188 -25.37 1.10 -7.17
CA GLN A 188 -24.18 0.84 -7.97
C GLN A 188 -22.94 1.39 -7.26
N VAL A 189 -21.81 0.72 -7.43
CA VAL A 189 -20.52 1.10 -6.87
C VAL A 189 -19.47 1.12 -7.98
N ARG A 190 -18.55 2.08 -7.97
CA ARG A 190 -17.36 2.08 -8.82
C ARG A 190 -16.12 2.36 -8.00
N ALA A 191 -14.99 1.87 -8.48
CA ALA A 191 -13.69 2.13 -7.89
C ALA A 191 -12.99 3.29 -8.60
N VAL A 192 -12.21 4.08 -7.86
CA VAL A 192 -11.46 5.21 -8.38
C VAL A 192 -10.00 5.11 -7.94
N ASN A 193 -9.08 5.19 -8.90
CA ASN A 193 -7.64 5.18 -8.65
C ASN A 193 -6.99 6.46 -9.20
N THR A 194 -5.65 6.48 -9.30
CA THR A 194 -4.89 7.63 -9.81
C THR A 194 -5.13 7.93 -11.29
N GLN A 195 -5.56 6.96 -12.09
CA GLN A 195 -5.87 7.15 -13.51
C GLN A 195 -7.29 7.67 -13.72
N GLY A 196 -8.19 7.43 -12.77
CA GLY A 196 -9.55 7.93 -12.82
C GLY A 196 -10.57 6.92 -12.28
N PRO A 197 -11.86 7.21 -12.50
CA PRO A 197 -12.95 6.30 -12.15
C PRO A 197 -13.04 5.14 -13.15
N GLY A 198 -13.23 3.95 -12.61
CA GLY A 198 -13.65 2.79 -13.40
C GLY A 198 -15.14 2.80 -13.70
N ASP A 199 -15.59 1.78 -14.42
CA ASP A 199 -16.99 1.57 -14.72
C ASP A 199 -17.81 1.23 -13.46
N TRP A 200 -19.12 1.51 -13.53
CA TRP A 200 -20.06 1.12 -12.49
C TRP A 200 -20.21 -0.41 -12.43
N SER A 201 -20.37 -0.93 -11.22
CA SER A 201 -20.70 -2.33 -10.97
C SER A 201 -22.04 -2.71 -11.59
N GLN A 202 -22.31 -4.02 -11.59
CA GLN A 202 -23.69 -4.51 -11.71
C GLN A 202 -24.57 -3.87 -10.63
N THR A 203 -25.83 -3.62 -10.98
CA THR A 203 -26.82 -3.06 -10.06
C THR A 203 -27.24 -4.11 -9.04
N ALA A 204 -27.12 -3.78 -7.76
CA ALA A 204 -27.69 -4.57 -6.68
C ALA A 204 -29.00 -3.93 -6.21
N SER A 205 -29.99 -4.73 -5.85
CA SER A 205 -31.28 -4.23 -5.37
C SER A 205 -31.69 -4.85 -4.03
N ILE A 206 -32.37 -4.08 -3.19
CA ILE A 206 -32.93 -4.54 -1.90
C ILE A 206 -34.25 -3.82 -1.60
N LEU A 207 -35.17 -4.53 -0.95
CA LEU A 207 -36.36 -3.93 -0.33
C LEU A 207 -35.99 -3.42 1.07
N VAL A 208 -36.15 -2.13 1.31
CA VAL A 208 -35.79 -1.50 2.60
C VAL A 208 -36.84 -1.83 3.66
N ARG A 209 -36.37 -2.18 4.86
CA ARG A 209 -37.19 -2.50 6.03
C ARG A 209 -36.98 -1.47 7.15
#